data_AF-A0A8J4G0S0-F1
#
_entry.id   AF-A0A8J4G0S0-F1
#
_cell.length_a   1.000
_cell.length_b   1.000
_cell.length_c   1.000
_cell.angle_alpha   90.00
_cell.angle_beta   90.00
_cell.angle_gamma   90.00
#
_symmetry.space_group_name_H-M   'P 1'
#
loop_
_entity.id
_entity.type
_entity.pdbx_description
1 polymer ?
#
loop_
_entity_poly.entity_id
_entity_poly.type
_entity_poly.pdbx_seq_one_letter_code
_entity_poly.pdbx_strand_id
1 'polypeptide(L)'
;MDTPVLTDVDEAPVATVDGHQILVSVIINNHRITIAKRNLEQFDAQDPYFFDSDYTIAGSTGFLLWEANWLVMRLLRSAFSPSEGQPIDSSHAPALLGPARHKPTVHLGRLLAGHRVLDLGSGTGLAGLSAAACGAHVLLTDLASVCEGTLRANMQRNCRTVPLGEAAASCRAQCSEEKSQQEHQGMAPGPCDGPWAGAVGIGQGSAAVMALDWTEPLEPQIQAGGNDPRDADFILAVDTIWLLDIFHAFLDIILAVLSHDRASAAAITTTTATPLQPGNEKTGSAQCQRACFLAFVERADADSKLFVPKEAVDQELRNRGLAVDTILAEDVDVDGVARPGRVLRVTLANH
;
A
#
# COMPACT_ATOMS: atom_id res chain seq x y z
N MET A 1 1.69 -6.21 -37.17
CA MET A 1 0.80 -5.49 -36.26
C MET A 1 1.71 -4.76 -35.31
N ASP A 2 1.88 -3.47 -35.52
CA ASP A 2 2.80 -2.65 -34.74
C ASP A 2 2.22 -2.46 -33.34
N THR A 3 2.83 -3.11 -32.36
CA THR A 3 2.55 -2.86 -30.95
C THR A 3 2.90 -1.39 -30.68
N PRO A 4 1.96 -0.55 -30.19
CA PRO A 4 2.28 0.83 -29.90
C PRO A 4 3.39 0.87 -28.85
N VAL A 5 4.48 1.54 -29.19
CA VAL A 5 5.58 1.84 -28.26
C VAL A 5 4.99 2.74 -27.18
N LEU A 6 4.79 2.18 -25.98
CA LEU A 6 4.43 2.93 -24.78
C LEU A 6 5.56 3.90 -24.48
N THR A 7 5.39 5.17 -24.85
CA THR A 7 6.26 6.26 -24.44
C THR A 7 6.23 6.39 -22.92
N ASP A 8 7.39 6.54 -22.28
CA ASP A 8 7.58 6.64 -20.82
C ASP A 8 6.49 7.48 -20.14
N VAL A 9 5.70 6.81 -19.29
CA VAL A 9 4.48 7.35 -18.67
C VAL A 9 4.80 8.09 -17.36
N ASP A 10 5.87 8.88 -17.34
CA ASP A 10 6.19 9.78 -16.22
C ASP A 10 5.43 11.10 -16.35
N GLU A 11 4.11 11.02 -16.61
CA GLU A 11 3.25 12.19 -16.50
C GLU A 11 3.20 12.64 -15.04
N ALA A 12 3.49 13.93 -14.84
CA ALA A 12 3.35 14.58 -13.56
C ALA A 12 1.90 14.45 -13.07
N PRO A 13 1.67 14.34 -11.75
CA PRO A 13 0.33 14.34 -11.18
C PRO A 13 -0.46 15.56 -11.66
N VAL A 14 -1.71 15.35 -12.07
CA VAL A 14 -2.60 16.44 -12.49
C VAL A 14 -3.51 16.79 -11.32
N ALA A 15 -3.41 18.04 -10.85
CA ALA A 15 -4.26 18.58 -9.81
C ALA A 15 -5.30 19.54 -10.40
N THR A 16 -6.55 19.41 -10.00
CA THR A 16 -7.64 20.33 -10.36
C THR A 16 -8.44 20.71 -9.12
N VAL A 17 -8.85 21.97 -9.02
CA VAL A 17 -9.64 22.47 -7.89
C VAL A 17 -11.13 22.30 -8.23
N ASP A 18 -11.88 21.67 -7.33
CA ASP A 18 -13.33 21.46 -7.44
C ASP A 18 -14.01 21.88 -6.13
N GLY A 19 -14.29 23.19 -6.02
CA GLY A 19 -14.78 23.81 -4.80
C GLY A 19 -13.87 23.48 -3.59
N HIS A 20 -14.46 22.89 -2.56
CA HIS A 20 -13.78 22.53 -1.30
C HIS A 20 -12.84 21.33 -1.41
N GLN A 21 -12.69 20.73 -2.61
CA GLN A 21 -11.80 19.59 -2.85
C GLN A 21 -10.75 19.92 -3.91
N ILE A 22 -9.62 19.24 -3.81
CA ILE A 22 -8.59 19.18 -4.86
C ILE A 22 -8.58 17.74 -5.38
N LEU A 23 -8.87 17.57 -6.66
CA LEU A 23 -8.77 16.28 -7.34
C LEU A 23 -7.34 16.10 -7.82
N VAL A 24 -6.69 15.02 -7.39
CA VAL A 24 -5.34 14.65 -7.79
C VAL A 24 -5.42 13.36 -8.60
N SER A 25 -4.91 13.40 -9.83
CA SER A 25 -4.87 12.24 -10.72
C SER A 25 -3.45 11.79 -11.00
N VAL A 26 -3.22 10.48 -10.94
CA VAL A 26 -1.97 9.82 -11.32
C VAL A 26 -2.24 8.70 -12.32
N ILE A 27 -1.27 8.41 -13.19
CA ILE A 27 -1.29 7.19 -14.00
C ILE A 27 -0.41 6.14 -13.30
N ILE A 28 -0.95 4.93 -13.12
CA ILE A 28 -0.28 3.77 -12.52
C ILE A 28 -0.68 2.53 -13.32
N ASN A 29 0.29 1.80 -13.88
CA ASN A 29 0.03 0.57 -14.63
C ASN A 29 -1.06 0.74 -15.72
N ASN A 30 -0.96 1.83 -16.51
CA ASN A 30 -1.95 2.23 -17.53
C ASN A 30 -3.38 2.51 -17.01
N HIS A 31 -3.54 2.69 -15.70
CA HIS A 31 -4.80 3.09 -15.08
C HIS A 31 -4.67 4.50 -14.51
N ARG A 32 -5.69 5.33 -14.76
CA ARG A 32 -5.84 6.63 -14.11
C ARG A 32 -6.47 6.42 -12.73
N ILE A 33 -5.78 6.86 -11.70
CA ILE A 33 -6.29 6.90 -10.32
C ILE A 33 -6.50 8.36 -9.95
N THR A 34 -7.72 8.70 -9.57
CA THR A 34 -8.14 10.05 -9.18
C THR A 34 -8.68 10.04 -7.75
N ILE A 35 -8.00 10.74 -6.85
CA ILE A 35 -8.45 10.94 -5.47
C ILE A 35 -8.89 12.39 -5.28
N ALA A 36 -9.81 12.61 -4.35
CA ALA A 36 -10.12 13.92 -3.82
C ALA A 36 -9.41 14.08 -2.47
N LYS A 37 -8.75 15.21 -2.26
CA LYS A 37 -8.25 15.66 -0.97
C LYS A 37 -8.95 16.97 -0.58
N ARG A 38 -8.93 17.32 0.70
CA ARG A 38 -9.47 18.59 1.17
C ARG A 38 -8.67 19.78 0.63
N ASN A 39 -9.37 20.83 0.23
CA ASN A 39 -8.77 22.11 -0.16
C ASN A 39 -8.65 23.01 1.07
N LEU A 40 -7.45 23.14 1.64
CA LEU A 40 -7.23 23.96 2.84
C LEU A 40 -7.39 25.47 2.58
N GLU A 41 -7.16 25.93 1.34
CA GLU A 41 -7.27 27.36 1.00
C GLU A 41 -8.71 27.88 0.98
N GLN A 42 -9.68 26.98 0.83
CA GLN A 42 -11.11 27.31 0.78
C GLN A 42 -11.86 26.77 2.00
N PHE A 43 -11.13 26.28 3.01
CA PHE A 43 -11.72 25.69 4.20
C PHE A 43 -11.91 26.76 5.28
N ASP A 44 -12.89 27.64 5.08
CA ASP A 44 -13.32 28.63 6.07
C ASP A 44 -14.34 28.05 7.08
N ALA A 45 -14.66 26.75 6.96
CA ALA A 45 -15.68 26.07 7.76
C ALA A 45 -15.07 25.25 8.90
N GLN A 46 -15.84 25.07 9.98
CA GLN A 46 -15.53 24.08 11.01
C GLN A 46 -15.51 22.67 10.38
N ASP A 47 -14.52 21.84 10.76
CA ASP A 47 -14.49 20.44 10.28
C ASP A 47 -15.82 19.75 10.60
N PRO A 48 -16.56 19.21 9.62
CA PRO A 48 -17.86 18.58 9.88
C PRO A 48 -17.76 17.41 10.85
N TYR A 49 -16.58 16.79 10.96
CA TYR A 49 -16.31 15.67 11.87
C TYR A 49 -15.80 16.14 13.23
N PHE A 50 -15.65 17.45 13.47
CA PHE A 50 -15.07 17.98 14.72
C PHE A 50 -15.74 17.48 16.01
N PHE A 51 -17.03 17.12 15.93
CA PHE A 51 -17.81 16.62 17.06
C PHE A 51 -17.96 15.10 17.09
N ASP A 52 -17.39 14.39 16.12
CA ASP A 52 -17.43 12.93 16.11
C ASP A 52 -16.52 12.38 17.21
N SER A 53 -16.94 11.28 17.84
CA SER A 53 -16.24 10.72 18.99
C SER A 53 -14.86 10.16 18.65
N ASP A 54 -14.64 9.81 17.38
CA ASP A 54 -13.36 9.32 16.83
C ASP A 54 -12.51 10.45 16.22
N TYR A 55 -12.99 11.71 16.25
CA TYR A 55 -12.24 12.80 15.66
C TYR A 55 -11.05 13.20 16.54
N THR A 56 -9.87 13.09 15.94
CA THR A 56 -8.60 13.51 16.55
C THR A 56 -7.88 14.48 15.62
N ILE A 57 -6.90 15.23 16.15
CA ILE A 57 -6.00 16.04 15.31
C ILE A 57 -5.35 15.13 14.25
N ALA A 58 -5.02 13.89 14.62
CA ALA A 58 -4.54 12.87 13.69
C ALA A 58 -5.54 12.62 12.55
N GLY A 59 -6.79 12.35 12.90
CA GLY A 59 -7.88 12.08 11.94
C GLY A 59 -8.14 13.23 10.98
N SER A 60 -8.02 14.48 11.44
CA SER A 60 -8.19 15.66 10.57
C SER A 60 -7.20 15.69 9.38
N THR A 61 -6.03 15.08 9.54
CA THR A 61 -5.02 15.00 8.49
C THR A 61 -5.26 13.87 7.48
N GLY A 62 -6.15 12.91 7.79
CA GLY A 62 -6.53 11.83 6.88
C GLY A 62 -7.24 12.33 5.60
N PHE A 63 -7.71 13.57 5.60
CA PHE A 63 -8.31 14.21 4.43
C PHE A 63 -7.29 14.88 3.48
N LEU A 64 -6.01 14.86 3.83
CA LEU A 64 -4.93 15.48 3.08
C LEU A 64 -4.14 14.45 2.26
N LEU A 65 -3.37 14.95 1.29
CA LEU A 65 -2.41 14.15 0.54
C LEU A 65 -1.01 14.54 1.00
N TRP A 66 -0.28 13.57 1.51
CA TRP A 66 1.07 13.75 2.06
C TRP A 66 2.15 13.31 1.08
N GLU A 67 3.32 13.95 1.15
CA GLU A 67 4.39 13.84 0.17
C GLU A 67 5.03 12.45 0.11
N ALA A 68 5.01 11.67 1.20
CA ALA A 68 5.53 10.30 1.18
C ALA A 68 4.80 9.39 0.18
N ASN A 69 3.58 9.74 -0.24
CA ASN A 69 2.88 9.03 -1.32
C ASN A 69 3.71 8.99 -2.60
N TRP A 70 4.46 10.06 -2.91
CA TRP A 70 5.26 10.14 -4.12
C TRP A 70 6.43 9.15 -4.12
N LEU A 71 6.93 8.75 -2.95
CA LEU A 71 7.94 7.70 -2.81
C LEU A 71 7.34 6.35 -3.21
N VAL A 72 6.16 6.02 -2.67
CA VAL A 72 5.45 4.77 -2.99
C VAL A 72 5.04 4.72 -4.45
N MET A 73 4.54 5.83 -5.01
CA MET A 73 4.14 5.89 -6.43
C MET A 73 5.31 5.54 -7.35
N ARG A 74 6.53 5.98 -7.01
CA ARG A 74 7.73 5.64 -7.78
C ARG A 74 8.04 4.15 -7.72
N LEU A 75 7.94 3.54 -6.55
CA LEU A 75 8.14 2.10 -6.39
C LEU A 75 7.07 1.27 -7.11
N LEU A 76 5.83 1.78 -7.19
CA LEU A 76 4.74 1.15 -7.94
C LEU A 76 4.91 1.27 -9.46
N ARG A 77 5.43 2.41 -9.95
CA ARG A 77 5.62 2.71 -11.39
C ARG A 77 6.86 2.07 -12.01
N SER A 78 7.91 1.82 -11.22
CA SER A 78 9.26 1.54 -11.73
C SER A 78 9.30 0.41 -12.74
N ALA A 79 9.33 0.74 -14.05
CA ALA A 79 9.56 -0.22 -15.11
C ALA A 79 10.92 -0.87 -14.91
N PHE A 80 10.96 -2.19 -14.70
CA PHE A 80 12.22 -2.92 -14.69
C PHE A 80 12.78 -2.92 -16.11
N SER A 81 13.83 -2.13 -16.37
CA SER A 81 14.63 -2.34 -17.59
C SER A 81 15.48 -3.59 -17.39
N PRO A 82 15.26 -4.69 -18.15
CA PRO A 82 15.96 -5.96 -17.96
C PRO A 82 17.45 -5.94 -18.34
N SER A 83 18.00 -4.80 -18.74
CA SER A 83 19.37 -4.68 -19.23
C SER A 83 20.43 -4.58 -18.11
N GLU A 84 20.24 -5.25 -16.98
CA GLU A 84 21.29 -5.43 -15.96
C GLU A 84 22.13 -6.66 -16.29
N GLY A 85 23.12 -6.42 -17.15
CA GLY A 85 24.16 -7.39 -17.51
C GLY A 85 25.29 -6.80 -18.36
N GLN A 86 25.18 -5.54 -18.77
CA GLN A 86 26.27 -4.82 -19.44
C GLN A 86 26.91 -3.87 -18.43
N PRO A 87 28.21 -3.98 -18.14
CA PRO A 87 28.91 -2.98 -17.35
C PRO A 87 28.76 -1.62 -18.05
N ILE A 88 28.20 -0.66 -17.34
CA ILE A 88 28.07 0.72 -17.82
C ILE A 88 29.49 1.25 -17.99
N ASP A 89 29.90 1.48 -19.24
CA ASP A 89 31.12 2.20 -19.57
C ASP A 89 30.99 3.63 -19.00
N SER A 90 31.75 3.91 -17.96
CA SER A 90 31.68 5.13 -17.16
C SER A 90 32.27 6.36 -17.87
N SER A 91 32.58 6.27 -19.17
CA SER A 91 33.32 7.31 -19.89
C SER A 91 32.47 8.41 -20.53
N HIS A 92 31.13 8.32 -20.57
CA HIS A 92 30.30 9.27 -21.33
C HIS A 92 28.97 9.72 -20.68
N ALA A 93 28.93 9.97 -19.36
CA ALA A 93 27.76 10.61 -18.75
C ALA A 93 27.89 12.16 -18.77
N PRO A 94 26.95 12.92 -19.38
CA PRO A 94 26.95 14.37 -19.31
C PRO A 94 26.61 14.85 -17.89
N ALA A 95 27.39 15.82 -17.39
CA ALA A 95 27.32 16.40 -16.04
C ALA A 95 26.09 17.29 -15.75
N LEU A 96 24.92 16.97 -16.32
CA LEU A 96 23.69 17.78 -16.21
C LEU A 96 22.53 17.08 -15.48
N LEU A 97 22.73 15.88 -14.95
CA LEU A 97 21.73 15.23 -14.12
C LEU A 97 21.98 15.61 -12.66
N GLY A 98 20.93 16.06 -11.96
CA GLY A 98 20.96 16.50 -10.56
C GLY A 98 21.45 15.40 -9.58
N PRO A 99 21.26 15.59 -8.26
CA PRO A 99 21.75 14.65 -7.26
C PRO A 99 21.38 13.20 -7.64
N ALA A 100 22.37 12.30 -7.60
CA ALA A 100 22.26 10.94 -8.07
C ALA A 100 21.07 10.24 -7.40
N ARG A 101 19.98 10.06 -8.16
CA ARG A 101 18.79 9.35 -7.66
C ARG A 101 19.13 7.87 -7.55
N HIS A 102 18.97 7.29 -6.36
CA HIS A 102 19.12 5.85 -6.18
C HIS A 102 18.02 5.12 -6.96
N LYS A 103 18.42 4.20 -7.84
CA LYS A 103 17.49 3.33 -8.56
C LYS A 103 16.78 2.44 -7.53
N PRO A 104 15.44 2.35 -7.55
CA PRO A 104 14.70 1.44 -6.68
C PRO A 104 15.18 0.00 -6.80
N THR A 105 15.32 -0.69 -5.68
CA THR A 105 15.75 -2.10 -5.63
C THR A 105 14.57 -3.07 -5.78
N VAL A 106 13.34 -2.57 -5.74
CA VAL A 106 12.11 -3.37 -5.77
C VAL A 106 11.07 -2.73 -6.69
N HIS A 107 10.43 -3.54 -7.54
CA HIS A 107 9.20 -3.15 -8.24
C HIS A 107 8.00 -3.52 -7.39
N LEU A 108 7.53 -2.57 -6.57
CA LEU A 108 6.51 -2.82 -5.57
C LEU A 108 5.19 -3.28 -6.21
N GLY A 109 4.78 -2.70 -7.33
CA GLY A 109 3.55 -3.10 -8.04
C GLY A 109 3.51 -4.59 -8.39
N ARG A 110 4.61 -5.14 -8.93
CA ARG A 110 4.72 -6.57 -9.25
C ARG A 110 4.75 -7.46 -8.00
N LEU A 111 5.39 -6.99 -6.93
CA LEU A 111 5.46 -7.72 -5.68
C LEU A 111 4.07 -7.86 -5.01
N LEU A 112 3.27 -6.79 -5.05
CA LEU A 112 1.95 -6.74 -4.42
C LEU A 112 0.84 -7.39 -5.29
N ALA A 113 1.06 -7.56 -6.59
CA ALA A 113 0.07 -8.11 -7.50
C ALA A 113 -0.40 -9.51 -7.05
N GLY A 114 -1.72 -9.72 -7.04
CA GLY A 114 -2.36 -10.97 -6.62
C GLY A 114 -2.36 -11.25 -5.11
N HIS A 115 -1.76 -10.38 -4.30
CA HIS A 115 -1.67 -10.55 -2.84
C HIS A 115 -2.67 -9.68 -2.10
N ARG A 116 -2.99 -10.08 -0.87
CA ARG A 116 -3.76 -9.24 0.06
C ARG A 116 -2.85 -8.19 0.65
N VAL A 117 -3.26 -6.93 0.54
CA VAL A 117 -2.52 -5.77 1.03
C VAL A 117 -3.40 -4.99 1.99
N LEU A 118 -2.87 -4.66 3.16
CA LEU A 118 -3.47 -3.71 4.09
C LEU A 118 -2.86 -2.33 3.85
N ASP A 119 -3.66 -1.33 3.51
CA ASP A 119 -3.23 0.07 3.50
C ASP A 119 -3.63 0.70 4.84
N LEU A 120 -2.65 0.84 5.74
CA LEU A 120 -2.83 1.24 7.12
C LEU A 120 -2.70 2.75 7.24
N GLY A 121 -3.77 3.44 7.66
CA GLY A 121 -3.81 4.91 7.66
C GLY A 121 -3.85 5.46 6.25
N SER A 122 -4.80 4.95 5.46
CA SER A 122 -4.89 5.20 4.01
C SER A 122 -5.07 6.68 3.67
N GLY A 123 -5.64 7.48 4.57
CA GLY A 123 -5.99 8.88 4.34
C GLY A 123 -6.90 9.03 3.12
N THR A 124 -6.39 9.59 2.03
CA THR A 124 -7.14 9.71 0.75
C THR A 124 -7.21 8.39 -0.05
N GLY A 125 -6.39 7.40 0.31
CA GLY A 125 -6.31 6.10 -0.35
C GLY A 125 -5.45 6.07 -1.61
N LEU A 126 -4.64 7.10 -1.89
CA LEU A 126 -3.84 7.15 -3.11
C LEU A 126 -2.88 5.96 -3.24
N ALA A 127 -2.17 5.63 -2.17
CA ALA A 127 -1.22 4.52 -2.14
C ALA A 127 -1.91 3.17 -2.41
N GLY A 128 -2.92 2.83 -1.61
CA GLY A 128 -3.67 1.59 -1.75
C GLY A 128 -4.43 1.46 -3.07
N LEU A 129 -5.11 2.51 -3.53
CA LEU A 129 -5.82 2.46 -4.83
C LEU A 129 -4.84 2.28 -6.01
N SER A 130 -3.65 2.85 -5.92
CA SER A 130 -2.58 2.64 -6.90
C SER A 130 -2.01 1.23 -6.85
N ALA A 131 -1.83 0.66 -5.65
CA ALA A 131 -1.44 -0.74 -5.50
C ALA A 131 -2.51 -1.69 -6.06
N ALA A 132 -3.79 -1.40 -5.82
CA ALA A 132 -4.91 -2.13 -6.42
C ALA A 132 -4.86 -2.03 -7.95
N ALA A 133 -4.54 -0.86 -8.50
CA ALA A 133 -4.36 -0.70 -9.94
C ALA A 133 -3.24 -1.58 -10.54
N CYS A 134 -2.21 -1.87 -9.73
CA CYS A 134 -1.14 -2.82 -10.05
C CYS A 134 -1.52 -4.30 -9.88
N GLY A 135 -2.75 -4.63 -9.45
CA GLY A 135 -3.22 -6.01 -9.29
C GLY A 135 -3.35 -6.50 -7.86
N ALA A 136 -3.10 -5.66 -6.84
CA ALA A 136 -3.25 -6.06 -5.44
C ALA A 136 -4.72 -6.14 -4.99
N HIS A 137 -5.00 -6.93 -3.97
CA HIS A 137 -6.28 -6.95 -3.27
C HIS A 137 -6.15 -6.14 -1.98
N VAL A 138 -6.61 -4.89 -2.00
CA VAL A 138 -6.30 -3.90 -0.97
C VAL A 138 -7.45 -3.75 0.02
N LEU A 139 -7.16 -3.74 1.30
CA LEU A 139 -8.04 -3.26 2.37
C LEU A 139 -7.55 -1.89 2.79
N LEU A 140 -8.29 -0.85 2.39
CA LEU A 140 -8.04 0.53 2.79
C LEU A 140 -8.58 0.74 4.21
N THR A 141 -7.74 1.19 5.13
CA THR A 141 -8.11 1.37 6.54
C THR A 141 -7.70 2.74 7.09
N ASP A 142 -8.60 3.32 7.87
CA ASP A 142 -8.41 4.59 8.59
C ASP A 142 -9.50 4.73 9.66
N LEU A 143 -9.56 5.87 10.36
CA LEU A 143 -10.66 6.18 11.29
C LEU A 143 -12.01 6.19 10.56
N ALA A 144 -13.10 5.99 11.29
CA ALA A 144 -14.44 5.90 10.71
C ALA A 144 -14.81 7.19 9.97
N SER A 145 -14.58 8.35 10.58
CA SER A 145 -14.76 9.67 9.96
C SER A 145 -14.00 9.83 8.62
N VAL A 146 -12.76 9.35 8.52
CA VAL A 146 -11.96 9.39 7.29
C VAL A 146 -12.50 8.39 6.25
N CYS A 147 -12.87 7.19 6.70
CA CYS A 147 -13.49 6.17 5.85
C CYS A 147 -14.75 6.69 5.16
N GLU A 148 -15.67 7.27 5.95
CA GLU A 148 -16.93 7.85 5.48
C GLU A 148 -16.70 9.10 4.63
N GLY A 149 -15.84 10.01 5.11
CA GLY A 149 -15.69 11.34 4.54
C GLY A 149 -14.79 11.43 3.31
N THR A 150 -13.90 10.46 3.08
CA THR A 150 -13.00 10.50 1.92
C THR A 150 -12.80 9.14 1.24
N LEU A 151 -12.47 8.07 1.98
CA LEU A 151 -11.98 6.83 1.35
C LEU A 151 -13.03 6.16 0.48
N ARG A 152 -14.27 6.03 0.95
CA ARG A 152 -15.31 5.36 0.14
C ARG A 152 -15.61 6.13 -1.14
N ALA A 153 -15.67 7.46 -1.08
CA ALA A 153 -15.88 8.29 -2.26
C ALA A 153 -14.71 8.17 -3.25
N ASN A 154 -13.47 8.16 -2.75
CA ASN A 154 -12.28 7.96 -3.59
C ASN A 154 -12.22 6.57 -4.20
N MET A 155 -12.54 5.51 -3.44
CA MET A 155 -12.64 4.15 -3.97
C MET A 155 -13.71 4.06 -5.06
N GLN A 156 -14.91 4.61 -4.84
CA GLN A 156 -15.99 4.61 -5.83
C GLN A 156 -15.63 5.40 -7.09
N ARG A 157 -14.90 6.52 -6.96
CA ARG A 157 -14.42 7.29 -8.12
C ARG A 157 -13.51 6.48 -9.04
N ASN A 158 -12.81 5.48 -8.49
CA ASN A 158 -11.86 4.64 -9.21
C ASN A 158 -12.41 3.23 -9.51
N CYS A 159 -13.65 2.93 -9.15
CA CYS A 159 -14.23 1.62 -9.39
C CYS A 159 -14.42 1.38 -10.89
N ARG A 160 -14.02 0.19 -11.35
CA ARG A 160 -14.33 -0.23 -12.71
C ARG A 160 -15.84 -0.43 -12.81
N THR A 161 -16.49 0.40 -13.62
CA THR A 161 -17.82 0.07 -14.13
C THR A 161 -17.65 -1.04 -15.14
N VAL A 162 -17.73 -2.30 -14.70
CA VAL A 162 -17.90 -3.39 -15.66
C VAL A 162 -19.29 -3.21 -16.25
N PRO A 163 -19.45 -3.05 -17.58
CA PRO A 163 -20.77 -3.06 -18.19
C PRO A 163 -21.47 -4.35 -17.76
N LEU A 164 -22.73 -4.25 -17.33
CA LEU A 164 -23.54 -5.31 -16.68
C LEU A 164 -23.61 -6.68 -17.42
N GLY A 165 -22.96 -6.84 -18.58
CA GLY A 165 -22.94 -8.08 -19.37
C GLY A 165 -21.68 -8.96 -19.27
N GLU A 166 -20.55 -8.49 -18.74
CA GLU A 166 -19.26 -9.21 -18.89
C GLU A 166 -18.55 -9.63 -17.59
N ALA A 167 -18.99 -9.12 -16.43
CA ALA A 167 -18.34 -9.35 -15.14
C ALA A 167 -18.30 -10.83 -14.69
N ALA A 168 -19.29 -11.64 -15.08
CA ALA A 168 -19.37 -13.03 -14.67
C ALA A 168 -18.49 -13.98 -15.51
N ALA A 169 -18.06 -13.57 -16.71
CA ALA A 169 -17.28 -14.41 -17.62
C ALA A 169 -15.77 -14.13 -17.52
N SER A 170 -15.38 -12.87 -17.26
CA SER A 170 -13.97 -12.45 -17.31
C SER A 170 -13.10 -13.06 -16.20
N CYS A 171 -13.61 -13.18 -14.96
CA CYS A 171 -12.83 -13.73 -13.84
C CYS A 171 -12.57 -15.25 -13.93
N ARG A 172 -13.36 -16.01 -14.71
CA ARG A 172 -13.13 -17.45 -14.91
C ARG A 172 -12.31 -17.76 -16.17
N ALA A 173 -12.40 -16.95 -17.22
CA ALA A 173 -11.70 -17.19 -18.47
C ALA A 173 -10.20 -16.85 -18.42
N GLN A 174 -9.80 -15.85 -17.61
CA GLN A 174 -8.41 -15.40 -17.54
C GLN A 174 -7.45 -16.37 -16.82
N CYS A 175 -7.95 -17.35 -16.07
CA CYS A 175 -7.09 -18.39 -15.47
C CYS A 175 -6.86 -19.61 -16.38
N SER A 176 -7.52 -19.71 -17.54
CA SER A 176 -7.54 -20.94 -18.34
C SER A 176 -6.79 -20.90 -19.68
N GLU A 177 -6.48 -19.74 -20.27
CA GLU A 177 -6.02 -19.69 -21.67
C GLU A 177 -4.56 -19.23 -21.93
N GLU A 178 -3.80 -18.73 -20.94
CA GLU A 178 -2.39 -18.35 -21.16
C GLU A 178 -1.38 -19.43 -20.72
N LYS A 179 -1.57 -20.66 -21.22
CA LYS A 179 -0.58 -21.76 -21.11
C LYS A 179 0.38 -21.86 -22.31
N SER A 180 0.65 -20.76 -23.01
CA SER A 180 1.63 -20.72 -24.10
C SER A 180 2.88 -19.92 -23.73
N GLN A 181 3.89 -20.67 -23.28
CA GLN A 181 5.32 -20.45 -23.55
C GLN A 181 5.91 -19.07 -23.21
N GLN A 182 6.15 -18.83 -21.92
CA GLN A 182 7.26 -17.98 -21.48
C GLN A 182 7.86 -18.54 -20.18
N GLU A 183 8.90 -19.35 -20.32
CA GLU A 183 9.76 -19.77 -19.22
C GLU A 183 10.63 -18.58 -18.78
N HIS A 184 10.12 -17.77 -17.85
CA HIS A 184 10.95 -16.98 -16.96
C HIS A 184 10.80 -17.55 -15.55
N GLN A 185 11.90 -18.03 -14.99
CA GLN A 185 12.01 -18.43 -13.59
C GLN A 185 11.79 -17.19 -12.72
N GLY A 186 10.55 -16.92 -12.36
CA GLY A 186 10.16 -15.86 -11.42
C GLY A 186 8.93 -16.32 -10.67
N MET A 187 9.10 -16.52 -9.36
CA MET A 187 8.09 -16.83 -8.34
C MET A 187 6.69 -17.18 -8.89
N ALA A 188 6.36 -18.48 -8.85
CA ALA A 188 4.99 -18.92 -9.07
C ALA A 188 4.04 -18.10 -8.17
N PRO A 189 2.92 -17.59 -8.70
CA PRO A 189 1.95 -16.85 -7.89
C PRO A 189 1.52 -17.74 -6.73
N GLY A 190 1.75 -17.27 -5.50
CA GLY A 190 1.30 -17.96 -4.29
C GLY A 190 -0.22 -18.15 -4.29
N PRO A 191 -0.75 -19.03 -3.42
CA PRO A 191 -2.19 -19.21 -3.27
C PRO A 191 -2.85 -17.85 -2.98
N CYS A 192 -3.62 -17.36 -3.95
CA CYS A 192 -4.27 -16.06 -3.89
C CYS A 192 -5.57 -16.16 -3.09
N ASP A 193 -5.61 -15.57 -1.88
CA ASP A 193 -6.79 -15.57 -1.00
C ASP A 193 -7.94 -14.67 -1.48
N GLY A 194 -7.92 -14.32 -2.76
CA GLY A 194 -8.95 -13.51 -3.39
C GLY A 194 -9.13 -12.13 -2.77
N PRO A 195 -10.12 -11.39 -3.28
CA PRO A 195 -10.45 -10.06 -2.78
C PRO A 195 -10.96 -10.08 -1.33
N TRP A 196 -10.85 -8.92 -0.66
CA TRP A 196 -11.48 -8.68 0.64
C TRP A 196 -13.01 -8.66 0.54
N ALA A 197 -13.69 -8.94 1.65
CA ALA A 197 -15.15 -8.84 1.70
C ALA A 197 -15.59 -7.39 1.41
N GLY A 198 -16.56 -7.24 0.50
CA GLY A 198 -17.06 -5.94 0.07
C GLY A 198 -16.17 -5.19 -0.93
N ALA A 199 -15.14 -5.84 -1.48
CA ALA A 199 -14.25 -5.18 -2.44
C ALA A 199 -14.91 -4.87 -3.79
N VAL A 200 -14.46 -3.78 -4.41
CA VAL A 200 -14.78 -3.39 -5.79
C VAL A 200 -13.54 -3.46 -6.67
N GLY A 201 -13.69 -3.68 -7.97
CA GLY A 201 -12.56 -3.73 -8.90
C GLY A 201 -11.91 -2.36 -9.11
N ILE A 202 -10.59 -2.27 -8.95
CA ILE A 202 -9.79 -1.04 -9.14
C ILE A 202 -8.57 -1.41 -10.00
N GLY A 203 -8.48 -0.90 -11.22
CA GLY A 203 -7.48 -1.37 -12.18
C GLY A 203 -7.38 -2.90 -12.15
N GLN A 204 -6.17 -3.48 -12.18
CA GLN A 204 -6.03 -4.94 -12.28
C GLN A 204 -6.37 -5.71 -11.00
N GLY A 205 -6.64 -5.02 -9.88
CA GLY A 205 -6.92 -5.61 -8.58
C GLY A 205 -8.27 -5.19 -8.02
N SER A 206 -8.36 -5.10 -6.70
CA SER A 206 -9.59 -4.72 -6.00
C SER A 206 -9.29 -3.94 -4.74
N ALA A 207 -10.24 -3.12 -4.28
CA ALA A 207 -10.16 -2.44 -3.00
C ALA A 207 -11.45 -2.60 -2.18
N ALA A 208 -11.32 -2.78 -0.87
CA ALA A 208 -12.38 -2.64 0.12
C ALA A 208 -12.00 -1.55 1.14
N VAL A 209 -12.97 -1.07 1.91
CA VAL A 209 -12.74 -0.07 2.98
C VAL A 209 -13.23 -0.63 4.30
N MET A 210 -12.44 -0.48 5.36
CA MET A 210 -12.78 -0.85 6.72
C MET A 210 -12.28 0.21 7.70
N ALA A 211 -13.13 0.63 8.64
CA ALA A 211 -12.68 1.48 9.73
C ALA A 211 -11.75 0.68 10.65
N LEU A 212 -10.61 1.27 11.01
CA LEU A 212 -9.62 0.69 11.90
C LEU A 212 -8.97 1.80 12.75
N ASP A 213 -9.35 1.85 14.02
CA ASP A 213 -8.69 2.65 15.04
C ASP A 213 -7.58 1.82 15.69
N TRP A 214 -6.34 2.29 15.55
CA TRP A 214 -5.16 1.58 16.07
C TRP A 214 -5.14 1.53 17.60
N THR A 215 -5.82 2.48 18.25
CA THR A 215 -5.85 2.59 19.71
C THR A 215 -6.85 1.65 20.37
N GLU A 216 -7.73 1.05 19.57
CA GLU A 216 -8.76 0.13 20.03
C GLU A 216 -8.36 -1.34 19.77
N PRO A 217 -8.85 -2.30 20.56
CA PRO A 217 -8.61 -3.73 20.32
C PRO A 217 -9.07 -4.17 18.94
N LEU A 218 -8.34 -5.11 18.32
CA LEU A 218 -8.58 -5.50 16.94
C LEU A 218 -9.83 -6.38 16.78
N GLU A 219 -10.10 -7.31 17.71
CA GLU A 219 -11.19 -8.28 17.58
C GLU A 219 -12.59 -7.67 17.38
N PRO A 220 -13.03 -6.66 18.18
CA PRO A 220 -14.32 -6.02 17.95
C PRO A 220 -14.42 -5.34 16.58
N GLN A 221 -13.30 -4.75 16.12
CA GLN A 221 -13.24 -4.05 14.84
C GLN A 221 -13.32 -5.04 13.67
N ILE A 222 -12.69 -6.21 13.77
CA ILE A 222 -12.82 -7.31 12.80
C ILE A 222 -14.27 -7.76 12.67
N GLN A 223 -14.95 -7.95 13.80
CA GLN A 223 -16.36 -8.38 13.81
C GLN A 223 -17.28 -7.33 13.16
N ALA A 224 -17.02 -6.05 13.41
CA ALA A 224 -17.79 -4.95 12.83
C ALA A 224 -17.50 -4.75 11.33
N GLY A 225 -16.22 -4.84 10.92
CA GLY A 225 -15.77 -4.58 9.55
C GLY A 225 -15.88 -5.78 8.61
N GLY A 226 -15.99 -7.00 9.14
CA GLY A 226 -16.12 -8.23 8.35
C GLY A 226 -14.85 -8.68 7.61
N ASN A 227 -13.71 -8.03 7.86
CA ASN A 227 -12.41 -8.40 7.32
C ASN A 227 -11.42 -8.50 8.48
N ASP A 228 -10.50 -9.48 8.44
CA ASP A 228 -9.39 -9.57 9.40
C ASP A 228 -8.12 -8.96 8.78
N PRO A 229 -7.64 -7.78 9.22
CA PRO A 229 -6.42 -7.18 8.67
C PRO A 229 -5.18 -8.08 8.78
N ARG A 230 -5.19 -9.05 9.70
CA ARG A 230 -4.11 -10.04 9.88
C ARG A 230 -4.03 -11.04 8.74
N ASP A 231 -4.99 -11.08 7.83
CA ASP A 231 -4.91 -11.87 6.59
C ASP A 231 -4.04 -11.23 5.50
N ALA A 232 -3.56 -10.00 5.68
CA ALA A 232 -2.78 -9.32 4.66
C ALA A 232 -1.37 -9.89 4.50
N ASP A 233 -0.92 -10.16 3.28
CA ASP A 233 0.46 -10.58 3.01
C ASP A 233 1.42 -9.40 3.15
N PHE A 234 0.97 -8.21 2.74
CA PHE A 234 1.75 -6.98 2.79
C PHE A 234 0.99 -5.85 3.48
N ILE A 235 1.74 -4.93 4.08
CA ILE A 235 1.21 -3.67 4.61
C ILE A 235 1.82 -2.53 3.80
N LEU A 236 1.00 -1.56 3.42
CA LEU A 236 1.42 -0.21 3.04
C LEU A 236 1.10 0.73 4.19
N ALA A 237 2.06 1.56 4.57
CA ALA A 237 1.85 2.59 5.57
C ALA A 237 2.60 3.85 5.12
N VAL A 238 1.87 4.93 4.84
CA VAL A 238 2.41 6.13 4.19
C VAL A 238 2.16 7.36 5.05
N ASP A 239 3.24 7.96 5.55
CA ASP A 239 3.22 9.09 6.48
C ASP A 239 2.37 8.82 7.74
N THR A 240 2.39 7.59 8.25
CA THR A 240 1.64 7.17 9.46
C THR A 240 2.39 7.42 10.76
N ILE A 241 3.70 7.66 10.71
CA ILE A 241 4.60 7.73 11.86
C ILE A 241 4.98 9.16 12.26
N TRP A 242 3.97 10.01 12.47
CA TRP A 242 4.19 11.43 12.75
C TRP A 242 3.67 11.91 14.11
N LEU A 243 2.86 11.12 14.81
CA LEU A 243 2.38 11.41 16.16
C LEU A 243 2.89 10.38 17.15
N LEU A 244 3.61 10.84 18.17
CA LEU A 244 4.17 9.98 19.21
C LEU A 244 3.08 9.18 19.96
N ASP A 245 1.93 9.80 20.23
CA ASP A 245 0.85 9.21 21.05
C ASP A 245 0.24 7.94 20.45
N ILE A 246 0.23 7.83 19.12
CA ILE A 246 -0.35 6.68 18.40
C ILE A 246 0.73 5.75 17.83
N PHE A 247 2.01 6.09 17.99
CA PHE A 247 3.12 5.36 17.38
C PHE A 247 3.19 3.90 17.85
N HIS A 248 3.08 3.66 19.16
CA HIS A 248 3.13 2.30 19.68
C HIS A 248 1.90 1.46 19.27
N ALA A 249 0.71 2.05 19.29
CA ALA A 249 -0.52 1.41 18.83
C ALA A 249 -0.42 1.02 17.34
N PHE A 250 0.13 1.90 16.51
CA PHE A 250 0.44 1.61 15.11
C PHE A 250 1.40 0.42 14.95
N LEU A 251 2.48 0.36 15.74
CA LEU A 251 3.42 -0.76 15.69
C LEU A 251 2.81 -2.08 16.17
N ASP A 252 1.90 -2.05 17.13
CA ASP A 252 1.18 -3.23 17.60
C ASP A 252 0.34 -3.85 16.46
N ILE A 253 -0.30 -3.03 15.61
CA ILE A 253 -1.00 -3.52 14.41
C ILE A 253 -0.02 -4.17 13.42
N ILE A 254 1.12 -3.53 13.13
CA ILE A 254 2.13 -4.12 12.24
C ILE A 254 2.58 -5.49 12.76
N LEU A 255 2.89 -5.59 14.05
CA LEU A 255 3.29 -6.86 14.67
C LEU A 255 2.18 -7.90 14.59
N ALA A 256 0.93 -7.52 14.92
CA ALA A 256 -0.21 -8.43 14.90
C ALA A 256 -0.44 -9.01 13.50
N VAL A 257 -0.31 -8.19 12.47
CA VAL A 257 -0.39 -8.65 11.08
C VAL A 257 0.82 -9.53 10.76
N LEU A 258 2.05 -9.04 10.84
CA LEU A 258 3.25 -9.77 10.40
C LEU A 258 3.45 -11.11 11.13
N SER A 259 3.07 -11.21 12.42
CA SER A 259 3.18 -12.43 13.24
C SER A 259 2.05 -13.42 13.08
N HIS A 260 0.98 -13.08 12.35
CA HIS A 260 -0.17 -13.95 12.23
C HIS A 260 0.14 -15.20 11.39
N ASP A 261 -0.06 -16.38 11.98
CA ASP A 261 0.09 -17.66 11.29
C ASP A 261 -1.24 -18.13 10.70
N ARG A 262 -1.37 -18.00 9.39
CA ARG A 262 -2.58 -18.37 8.65
C ARG A 262 -2.79 -19.88 8.59
N ALA A 263 -1.71 -20.67 8.65
CA ALA A 263 -1.80 -22.13 8.64
C ALA A 263 -2.47 -22.66 9.92
N SER A 264 -2.16 -22.04 11.07
CA SER A 264 -2.80 -22.35 12.34
C SER A 264 -4.28 -21.95 12.38
N ALA A 265 -4.66 -20.84 11.73
CA ALA A 265 -6.04 -20.36 11.70
C ALA A 265 -6.97 -21.25 10.85
N ALA A 266 -6.52 -21.71 9.69
CA ALA A 266 -7.31 -22.56 8.80
C ALA A 266 -7.58 -23.96 9.38
N ALA A 267 -6.67 -24.49 10.21
CA ALA A 267 -6.79 -25.83 10.79
C ALA A 267 -7.94 -25.96 11.81
N ILE A 268 -8.35 -24.87 12.45
CA ILE A 268 -9.41 -24.87 13.47
C ILE A 268 -10.80 -25.03 12.84
N THR A 269 -10.99 -24.50 11.63
CA THR A 269 -12.30 -24.42 10.95
C THR A 269 -12.74 -25.75 10.33
N THR A 270 -11.82 -26.69 10.09
CA THR A 270 -12.08 -27.92 9.30
C THR A 270 -12.41 -29.16 10.15
N THR A 271 -12.76 -29.01 11.42
CA THR A 271 -12.98 -30.11 12.37
C THR A 271 -14.35 -30.80 12.22
N THR A 272 -14.71 -31.28 11.02
CA THR A 272 -15.88 -32.18 10.82
C THR A 272 -15.70 -33.26 9.73
N ALA A 273 -14.49 -33.57 9.26
CA ALA A 273 -14.31 -34.58 8.19
C ALA A 273 -13.33 -35.72 8.55
N THR A 274 -13.91 -36.92 8.54
CA THR A 274 -13.41 -38.30 8.35
C THR A 274 -11.89 -38.53 8.25
N PRO A 275 -11.33 -39.54 8.96
CA PRO A 275 -9.90 -39.82 8.93
C PRO A 275 -9.48 -40.43 7.58
N LEU A 276 -8.57 -39.75 6.88
CA LEU A 276 -7.89 -40.24 5.68
C LEU A 276 -6.38 -40.32 5.90
N GLN A 277 -5.78 -41.26 5.17
CA GLN A 277 -4.52 -41.96 5.41
C GLN A 277 -3.24 -41.08 5.43
N PRO A 278 -2.17 -41.53 6.11
CA PRO A 278 -0.88 -40.86 6.14
C PRO A 278 -0.12 -41.08 4.82
N GLY A 279 -0.18 -40.09 3.93
CA GLY A 279 0.64 -39.99 2.71
C GLY A 279 1.77 -38.96 2.89
N ASN A 280 2.99 -39.37 2.55
CA ASN A 280 4.21 -38.54 2.54
C ASN A 280 4.09 -37.35 1.57
N GLU A 281 3.97 -36.12 2.07
CA GLU A 281 4.22 -34.92 1.26
C GLU A 281 5.09 -33.92 2.06
N LYS A 282 6.40 -33.93 1.77
CA LYS A 282 7.33 -32.84 2.10
C LYS A 282 7.49 -31.95 0.87
N THR A 283 6.41 -31.30 0.43
CA THR A 283 6.52 -30.16 -0.47
C THR A 283 6.57 -28.92 0.40
N GLY A 284 7.78 -28.43 0.68
CA GLY A 284 7.96 -27.16 1.39
C GLY A 284 7.40 -26.03 0.52
N SER A 285 6.17 -25.62 0.79
CA SER A 285 5.59 -24.43 0.18
C SER A 285 6.46 -23.24 0.57
N ALA A 286 7.06 -22.56 -0.41
CA ALA A 286 7.75 -21.30 -0.19
C ALA A 286 6.74 -20.31 0.41
N GLN A 287 6.83 -20.08 1.72
CA GLN A 287 5.97 -19.14 2.42
C GLN A 287 6.25 -17.74 1.89
N CYS A 288 5.22 -17.07 1.38
CA CYS A 288 5.37 -15.68 0.93
C CYS A 288 5.82 -14.84 2.13
N GLN A 289 6.96 -14.17 1.99
CA GLN A 289 7.54 -13.39 3.08
C GLN A 289 6.72 -12.12 3.27
N ARG A 290 5.96 -12.07 4.37
CA ARG A 290 5.14 -10.92 4.75
C ARG A 290 6.02 -9.71 5.05
N ALA A 291 5.59 -8.53 4.65
CA ALA A 291 6.35 -7.30 4.87
C ALA A 291 5.46 -6.06 4.99
N CYS A 292 5.93 -5.07 5.76
CA CYS A 292 5.38 -3.71 5.77
C CYS A 292 6.31 -2.78 4.98
N PHE A 293 5.73 -2.00 4.07
CA PHE A 293 6.40 -0.92 3.36
C PHE A 293 5.99 0.41 3.99
N LEU A 294 6.87 0.92 4.86
CA LEU A 294 6.67 2.14 5.62
C LEU A 294 7.36 3.30 4.93
N ALA A 295 6.57 4.18 4.31
CA ALA A 295 7.05 5.38 3.64
C ALA A 295 6.78 6.61 4.51
N PHE A 296 7.76 7.51 4.62
CA PHE A 296 7.59 8.77 5.35
C PHE A 296 8.58 9.83 4.88
N VAL A 297 8.26 11.09 5.18
CA VAL A 297 9.19 12.21 5.07
C VAL A 297 9.58 12.68 6.47
N GLU A 298 10.89 12.82 6.70
CA GLU A 298 11.46 13.24 7.97
C GLU A 298 11.12 14.72 8.24
N ARG A 299 10.19 14.94 9.18
CA ARG A 299 9.77 16.28 9.63
C ARG A 299 10.32 16.65 11.00
N ALA A 300 10.78 15.66 11.76
CA ALA A 300 11.38 15.86 13.08
C ALA A 300 12.75 16.54 12.94
N ASP A 301 12.95 17.61 13.72
CA ASP A 301 14.28 18.07 14.10
C ASP A 301 14.66 17.49 15.47
N ALA A 302 15.86 17.83 15.97
CA ALA A 302 16.38 17.33 17.24
C ALA A 302 15.50 17.70 18.46
N ASP A 303 14.67 18.74 18.33
CA ASP A 303 13.81 19.26 19.41
C ASP A 303 12.33 18.95 19.17
N SER A 304 12.01 18.13 18.17
CA SER A 304 10.63 17.87 17.78
C SER A 304 9.88 17.10 18.86
N LYS A 305 8.75 17.67 19.30
CA LYS A 305 7.84 17.04 20.27
C LYS A 305 6.69 16.30 19.63
N LEU A 306 6.45 16.54 18.35
CA LEU A 306 5.33 16.00 17.61
C LEU A 306 5.78 14.82 16.75
N PHE A 307 6.81 15.05 15.94
CA PHE A 307 7.28 14.08 14.96
C PHE A 307 8.30 13.12 15.56
N VAL A 308 8.16 11.83 15.27
CA VAL A 308 9.09 10.79 15.69
C VAL A 308 10.32 10.81 14.77
N PRO A 309 11.55 10.97 15.30
CA PRO A 309 12.76 10.88 14.47
C PRO A 309 12.91 9.48 13.87
N LYS A 310 13.50 9.39 12.67
CA LYS A 310 13.75 8.11 11.99
C LYS A 310 14.48 7.12 12.89
N GLU A 311 15.51 7.58 13.59
CA GLU A 311 16.35 6.72 14.44
C GLU A 311 15.53 6.08 15.57
N ALA A 312 14.56 6.82 16.11
CA ALA A 312 13.65 6.30 17.13
C ALA A 312 12.69 5.25 16.53
N VAL A 313 12.21 5.48 15.30
CA VAL A 313 11.38 4.49 14.57
C VAL A 313 12.16 3.20 14.32
N ASP A 314 13.36 3.30 13.76
CA ASP A 314 14.23 2.16 13.48
C ASP A 314 14.55 1.38 14.76
N GLN A 315 14.90 2.09 15.84
CA GLN A 315 15.25 1.46 17.12
C GLN A 315 14.05 0.73 17.72
N GLU A 316 12.87 1.33 17.72
CA GLU A 316 11.67 0.73 18.30
C GLU A 316 11.21 -0.50 17.50
N LEU A 317 11.24 -0.44 16.17
CA LEU A 317 10.97 -1.60 15.32
C LEU A 317 11.93 -2.78 15.65
N ARG A 318 13.22 -2.50 15.77
CA ARG A 318 14.24 -3.51 16.10
C ARG A 318 14.07 -4.07 17.51
N ASN A 319 13.73 -3.23 18.49
CA ASN A 319 13.43 -3.65 19.86
C ASN A 319 12.26 -4.65 19.91
N ARG A 320 11.33 -4.55 18.95
CA ARG A 320 10.17 -5.43 18.79
C ARG A 320 10.46 -6.68 17.95
N GLY A 321 11.72 -6.97 17.64
CA GLY A 321 12.12 -8.15 16.87
C GLY A 321 11.86 -8.03 15.37
N LEU A 322 11.71 -6.80 14.84
CA LEU A 322 11.56 -6.56 13.40
C LEU A 322 12.90 -6.27 12.74
N ALA A 323 13.10 -6.82 11.56
CA ALA A 323 14.16 -6.42 10.64
C ALA A 323 13.69 -5.21 9.83
N VAL A 324 14.61 -4.26 9.60
CA VAL A 324 14.34 -2.99 8.91
C VAL A 324 15.41 -2.76 7.86
N ASP A 325 14.98 -2.69 6.61
CA ASP A 325 15.81 -2.39 5.43
C ASP A 325 15.33 -1.10 4.77
N THR A 326 16.24 -0.17 4.48
CA THR A 326 15.89 1.01 3.67
C THR A 326 15.95 0.65 2.19
N ILE A 327 14.80 0.66 1.51
CA ILE A 327 14.72 0.31 0.07
C ILE A 327 14.72 1.54 -0.85
N LEU A 328 14.41 2.71 -0.30
CA LEU A 328 14.46 3.99 -1.01
C LEU A 328 14.84 5.09 -0.01
N ALA A 329 15.78 5.94 -0.41
CA ALA A 329 16.17 7.14 0.32
C ALA A 329 16.50 8.24 -0.69
N GLU A 330 15.81 9.38 -0.59
CA GLU A 330 16.01 10.54 -1.44
C GLU A 330 15.48 11.80 -0.75
N ASP A 331 15.71 12.96 -1.34
CA ASP A 331 15.08 14.19 -0.89
C ASP A 331 13.73 14.38 -1.60
N VAL A 332 12.73 14.78 -0.83
CA VAL A 332 11.37 15.10 -1.26
C VAL A 332 11.15 16.58 -1.00
N ASP A 333 10.63 17.28 -2.01
CA ASP A 333 10.25 18.69 -1.86
C ASP A 333 8.97 18.80 -1.03
N VAL A 334 9.06 19.45 0.13
CA VAL A 334 7.95 19.78 1.01
C VAL A 334 7.89 21.30 1.12
N ASP A 335 6.93 21.93 0.45
CA ASP A 335 6.72 23.38 0.43
C ASP A 335 7.97 24.20 0.03
N GLY A 336 8.73 23.72 -0.96
CA GLY A 336 9.96 24.36 -1.44
C GLY A 336 11.20 24.01 -0.61
N VAL A 337 11.06 23.13 0.39
CA VAL A 337 12.15 22.66 1.24
C VAL A 337 12.41 21.19 0.96
N ALA A 338 13.61 20.88 0.47
CA ALA A 338 14.08 19.50 0.34
C ALA A 338 14.20 18.84 1.72
N ARG A 339 13.46 17.74 1.93
CA ARG A 339 13.48 16.96 3.16
C ARG A 339 13.78 15.49 2.89
N PRO A 340 14.47 14.79 3.79
CA PRO A 340 14.76 13.37 3.60
C PRO A 340 13.47 12.53 3.59
N GLY A 341 13.18 11.88 2.46
CA GLY A 341 12.15 10.87 2.31
C GLY A 341 12.73 9.47 2.36
N ARG A 342 11.99 8.53 2.95
CA ARG A 342 12.40 7.12 3.11
C ARG A 342 11.25 6.19 2.77
N VAL A 343 11.61 5.01 2.26
CA VAL A 343 10.75 3.83 2.30
C VAL A 343 11.54 2.70 2.96
N LEU A 344 10.99 2.20 4.06
CA LEU A 344 11.51 1.07 4.80
C LEU A 344 10.72 -0.19 4.43
N ARG A 345 11.42 -1.30 4.24
CA ARG A 345 10.85 -2.63 4.27
C ARG A 345 11.05 -3.20 5.68
N VAL A 346 9.95 -3.53 6.33
CA VAL A 346 9.92 -4.08 7.68
C VAL A 346 9.40 -5.51 7.62
N THR A 347 10.14 -6.45 8.19
CA THR A 347 9.75 -7.87 8.28
C THR A 347 9.97 -8.39 9.70
N LEU A 348 9.42 -9.54 10.03
CA LEU A 348 9.87 -10.27 11.22
C LEU A 348 11.36 -10.62 11.05
N ALA A 349 12.15 -10.48 12.11
CA ALA A 349 13.49 -11.03 12.13
C ALA A 349 13.40 -12.56 12.08
N ASN A 350 14.14 -13.20 11.17
CA ASN A 350 14.26 -14.65 11.17
C ASN A 350 14.91 -15.07 12.50
N HIS A 351 14.18 -15.83 13.32
CA HIS A 351 14.72 -16.47 14.51
C HIS A 351 15.53 -17.72 14.16
#